data_AF-A0A3S1GM20-F1
#
_entry.id   AF-A0A3S1GM20-F1
#
_cell.length_a   1.000
_cell.length_b   1.000
_cell.length_c   1.000
_cell.angle_alpha   90.00
_cell.angle_beta   90.00
_cell.angle_gamma   90.00
#
_symmetry.space_group_name_H-M   'P 1'
#
loop_
_entity.id
_entity.type
_entity.pdbx_description
1 polymer ?
#
loop_
_entity_poly.entity_id
_entity_poly.type
_entity_poly.pdbx_seq_one_letter_code
_entity_poly.pdbx_strand_id
1 'polypeptide(L)'
;MMFWNDRRLLEFVARYYPDFLPTFCSYERGVLRADAGRYMLLHHFGGVYADIDCECVASFDPLASEDRIVVCKEPDTHARVQAAFRRLPYLLFNGTIASPPGHPFWLHLLSFLPGLAHAKEAIDATGPCVMTSAQLSYGDQSAFAIHPSALFAPVDSAGRNGGNETPTLSIHHWAGTWWTRAPAPGWRDKIRTRVYRSWHHLTRGAYLSEAAAREGVDPAAVAAPAPSGGNVAILVPLRDAADHIQPFLDAVSALDYPKDRIKLVFCEGDSTDGSWQRLQQAVAPLTGVYRDVVLLQRQTGVRLDRTKRAKRRLQRVRRGAIAKVRNHLIDHGLGPDDDWALWIDIDVWRFPAGILSRLMESGHRIVVPNCVKIAGGDSFDLNSFISVRKEKDYRYYREIYGGIHQPPA
;
A
#
# COMPACT_ATOMS: atom_id res chain seq x y z
N MET A 1 -32.83 20.83 -1.48
CA MET A 1 -31.45 20.91 -0.97
C MET A 1 -31.46 20.59 0.52
N MET A 2 -30.60 19.69 0.99
CA MET A 2 -30.51 19.30 2.41
C MET A 2 -29.08 19.51 2.90
N PHE A 3 -28.92 20.23 4.01
CA PHE A 3 -27.63 20.40 4.67
C PHE A 3 -27.41 19.32 5.72
N TRP A 4 -26.23 18.70 5.66
CA TRP A 4 -25.79 17.65 6.56
C TRP A 4 -24.70 18.18 7.47
N ASN A 5 -24.99 18.23 8.78
CA ASN A 5 -23.99 18.51 9.80
C ASN A 5 -23.55 17.21 10.48
N ASP A 6 -22.46 17.26 11.26
CA ASP A 6 -21.87 16.09 11.91
C ASP A 6 -22.88 15.28 12.74
N ARG A 7 -23.79 15.97 13.46
CA ARG A 7 -24.80 15.30 14.29
C ARG A 7 -25.80 14.53 13.44
N ARG A 8 -26.34 15.16 12.40
CA ARG A 8 -27.29 14.53 11.47
C ARG A 8 -26.65 13.38 10.72
N LEU A 9 -25.40 13.54 10.31
CA LEU A 9 -24.67 12.49 9.61
C LEU A 9 -24.45 11.29 10.54
N LEU A 10 -24.04 11.52 11.79
CA LEU A 10 -23.90 10.46 12.79
C LEU A 10 -25.22 9.74 13.08
N GLU A 11 -26.32 10.49 13.29
CA GLU A 11 -27.67 9.93 13.49
C GLU A 11 -28.11 9.08 12.28
N PHE A 12 -27.80 9.54 11.07
CA PHE A 12 -28.08 8.82 9.83
C PHE A 12 -27.26 7.53 9.70
N VAL A 13 -25.95 7.57 9.94
CA VAL A 13 -25.10 6.37 9.92
C VAL A 13 -25.57 5.37 10.97
N ALA A 14 -25.84 5.81 12.20
CA ALA A 14 -26.31 4.94 13.27
C ALA A 14 -27.64 4.26 12.94
N ARG A 15 -28.53 4.94 12.20
CA ARG A 15 -29.85 4.41 11.83
C ARG A 15 -29.82 3.48 10.62
N TYR A 16 -29.06 3.80 9.58
CA TYR A 16 -29.14 3.12 8.28
C TYR A 16 -27.91 2.28 7.94
N TYR A 17 -26.78 2.51 8.60
CA TYR A 17 -25.52 1.79 8.40
C TYR A 17 -24.88 1.41 9.76
N PRO A 18 -25.61 0.73 10.66
CA PRO A 18 -25.13 0.44 12.01
C PRO A 18 -23.82 -0.36 12.03
N ASP A 19 -23.62 -1.26 11.06
CA ASP A 19 -22.39 -2.05 10.94
C ASP A 19 -21.16 -1.19 10.57
N PHE A 20 -21.37 -0.04 9.92
CA PHE A 20 -20.30 0.89 9.56
C PHE A 20 -20.03 1.93 10.66
N LEU A 21 -20.94 2.07 11.64
CA LEU A 21 -20.82 3.07 12.71
C LEU A 21 -19.49 3.00 13.49
N PRO A 22 -18.92 1.82 13.84
CA PRO A 22 -17.62 1.76 14.51
C PRO A 22 -16.50 2.38 13.69
N THR A 23 -16.44 2.06 12.39
CA THR A 23 -15.47 2.67 11.46
C THR A 23 -15.69 4.17 11.36
N PHE A 24 -16.94 4.62 11.18
CA PHE A 24 -17.29 6.03 11.10
C PHE A 24 -16.86 6.83 12.34
N CYS A 25 -17.05 6.28 13.54
CA CYS A 25 -16.67 6.89 14.81
C CYS A 25 -15.15 6.87 15.06
N SER A 26 -14.40 5.96 14.42
CA SER A 26 -12.93 5.90 14.52
C SER A 26 -12.21 7.05 13.81
N TYR A 27 -12.89 7.75 12.90
CA TYR A 27 -12.29 8.85 12.14
C TYR A 27 -12.02 10.09 13.01
N GLU A 28 -10.75 10.37 13.26
CA GLU A 28 -10.28 11.51 14.07
C GLU A 28 -10.57 12.87 13.42
N ARG A 29 -10.55 12.94 12.08
CA ARG A 29 -10.74 14.18 11.31
C ARG A 29 -12.15 14.23 10.73
N GLY A 30 -12.82 15.38 10.86
CA GLY A 30 -14.18 15.60 10.33
C GLY A 30 -14.30 15.40 8.82
N VAL A 31 -13.26 15.76 8.05
CA VAL A 31 -13.24 15.55 6.59
C VAL A 31 -13.41 14.08 6.21
N LEU A 32 -12.85 13.14 6.99
CA LEU A 32 -12.99 11.71 6.70
C LEU A 32 -14.42 11.23 6.91
N ARG A 33 -15.11 11.79 7.91
CA ARG A 33 -16.54 11.52 8.16
C ARG A 33 -17.42 12.11 7.07
N ALA A 34 -17.14 13.34 6.63
CA ALA A 34 -17.86 13.96 5.52
C ALA A 34 -17.69 13.15 4.22
N ASP A 35 -16.46 12.72 3.92
CA ASP A 35 -16.14 11.84 2.80
C ASP A 35 -16.90 10.50 2.88
N ALA A 36 -16.78 9.75 3.98
CA ALA A 36 -17.51 8.48 4.12
C ALA A 36 -19.04 8.68 4.08
N GLY A 37 -19.50 9.77 4.70
CA GLY A 37 -20.89 10.20 4.73
C GLY A 37 -21.49 10.39 3.34
N ARG A 38 -20.77 11.05 2.43
CA ARG A 38 -21.27 11.33 1.08
C ARG A 38 -21.61 10.06 0.32
N TYR A 39 -20.80 9.01 0.47
CA TYR A 39 -21.04 7.71 -0.16
C TYR A 39 -22.30 7.03 0.38
N MET A 40 -22.51 7.09 1.70
CA MET A 40 -23.72 6.56 2.33
C MET A 40 -24.97 7.36 1.97
N LEU A 41 -24.84 8.69 1.81
CA LEU A 41 -25.93 9.56 1.35
C LEU A 41 -26.30 9.27 -0.11
N LEU A 42 -25.31 9.16 -1.00
CA LEU A 42 -25.52 8.80 -2.40
C LEU A 42 -26.12 7.40 -2.54
N HIS A 43 -25.67 6.44 -1.74
CA HIS A 43 -26.29 5.11 -1.70
C HIS A 43 -27.74 5.14 -1.23
N HIS A 44 -28.06 5.88 -0.16
CA HIS A 44 -29.39 5.83 0.43
C HIS A 44 -30.42 6.67 -0.33
N PHE A 45 -30.04 7.88 -0.74
CA PHE A 45 -30.96 8.86 -1.33
C PHE A 45 -30.77 9.02 -2.84
N GLY A 46 -29.61 8.66 -3.40
CA GLY A 46 -29.24 9.06 -4.75
C GLY A 46 -29.20 10.58 -4.92
N GLY A 47 -29.42 11.04 -6.14
CA GLY A 47 -29.42 12.45 -6.51
C GLY A 47 -28.01 13.03 -6.58
N VAL A 48 -27.88 14.33 -6.31
CA VAL A 48 -26.63 15.09 -6.39
C VAL A 48 -26.12 15.39 -4.99
N TYR A 49 -24.88 15.01 -4.73
CA TYR A 49 -24.08 15.46 -3.59
C TYR A 49 -23.12 16.57 -4.03
N ALA A 50 -22.91 17.57 -3.18
CA ALA A 50 -21.92 18.61 -3.37
C ALA A 50 -21.27 19.00 -2.02
N ASP A 51 -19.96 19.20 -2.01
CA ASP A 51 -19.22 19.73 -0.87
C ASP A 51 -19.60 21.19 -0.56
N ILE A 52 -19.32 21.65 0.66
CA ILE A 52 -19.70 22.99 1.10
C ILE A 52 -18.96 24.11 0.33
N ASP A 53 -17.82 23.80 -0.27
CA ASP A 53 -17.03 24.69 -1.11
C ASP A 53 -17.27 24.46 -2.62
N CYS A 54 -18.36 23.77 -2.98
CA CYS A 54 -18.87 23.73 -4.35
C CYS A 54 -19.91 24.82 -4.59
N GLU A 55 -19.67 25.64 -5.61
CA GLU A 55 -20.64 26.58 -6.15
C GLU A 55 -21.40 25.96 -7.31
N CYS A 56 -22.74 26.00 -7.26
CA CYS A 56 -23.61 25.60 -8.36
C CYS A 56 -23.70 26.74 -9.37
N VAL A 57 -23.26 26.52 -10.62
CA VAL A 57 -23.24 27.55 -11.67
C VAL A 57 -24.19 27.26 -12.84
N ALA A 58 -24.78 26.07 -12.89
CA ALA A 58 -25.82 25.70 -13.86
C ALA A 58 -26.76 24.63 -13.27
N SER A 59 -27.93 24.44 -13.91
CA SER A 59 -28.89 23.42 -13.45
C SER A 59 -28.34 22.00 -13.62
N PHE A 60 -28.60 21.14 -12.64
CA PHE A 60 -28.31 19.70 -12.67
C PHE A 60 -29.40 18.87 -13.35
N ASP A 61 -30.49 19.49 -13.84
CA ASP A 61 -31.57 18.80 -14.57
C ASP A 61 -31.07 17.88 -15.71
N PRO A 62 -30.01 18.19 -16.46
CA PRO A 62 -29.47 17.28 -17.46
C PRO A 62 -28.99 15.93 -16.92
N LEU A 63 -28.75 15.82 -15.60
CA LEU A 63 -28.35 14.58 -14.94
C LEU A 63 -29.55 13.81 -14.35
N ALA A 64 -30.76 14.38 -14.38
CA ALA A 64 -31.92 13.81 -13.69
C ALA A 64 -32.40 12.48 -14.27
N SER A 65 -32.14 12.23 -15.56
CA SER A 65 -32.49 10.98 -16.27
C SER A 65 -31.30 10.03 -16.43
N GLU A 66 -30.19 10.28 -15.75
CA GLU A 66 -29.01 9.43 -15.83
C GLU A 66 -29.09 8.31 -14.80
N ASP A 67 -29.03 7.07 -15.29
CA ASP A 67 -29.09 5.85 -14.47
C ASP A 67 -27.69 5.37 -14.06
N ARG A 68 -26.63 6.06 -14.51
CA ARG A 68 -25.23 5.81 -14.12
C ARG A 68 -24.78 6.74 -13.01
N ILE A 69 -23.68 6.38 -12.37
CA ILE A 69 -22.95 7.28 -11.47
C ILE A 69 -22.22 8.32 -12.32
N VAL A 70 -22.57 9.60 -12.14
CA VAL A 70 -21.93 10.72 -12.82
C VAL A 70 -20.85 11.30 -11.92
N VAL A 71 -19.61 11.24 -12.43
CA VAL A 71 -18.42 11.76 -11.77
C VAL A 71 -17.55 12.47 -12.81
N CYS A 72 -16.64 13.32 -12.36
CA CYS A 72 -15.60 13.85 -13.22
C CYS A 72 -14.21 13.45 -12.72
N LYS A 73 -13.20 13.55 -13.57
CA LYS A 73 -11.81 13.45 -13.14
C LYS A 73 -11.42 14.68 -12.32
N GLU A 74 -10.48 14.53 -11.41
CA GLU A 74 -9.77 15.68 -10.85
C GLU A 74 -8.98 16.42 -11.94
N PRO A 75 -8.70 17.73 -11.75
CA PRO A 75 -7.79 18.46 -12.63
C PRO A 75 -6.44 17.73 -12.80
N ASP A 76 -5.91 17.73 -14.03
CA ASP A 76 -4.68 17.00 -14.37
C ASP A 76 -3.48 17.35 -13.48
N THR A 77 -3.43 18.59 -13.00
CA THR A 77 -2.37 19.08 -12.12
C THR A 77 -2.36 18.38 -10.76
N HIS A 78 -3.51 17.94 -10.27
CA HIS A 78 -3.64 17.15 -9.04
C HIS A 78 -3.37 15.67 -9.31
N ALA A 79 -3.95 15.13 -10.38
CA ALA A 79 -3.80 13.72 -10.77
C ALA A 79 -2.33 13.34 -11.04
N ARG A 80 -1.55 14.20 -11.72
CA ARG A 80 -0.14 13.93 -12.03
C ARG A 80 0.75 13.71 -10.80
N VAL A 81 0.38 14.28 -9.65
CA VAL A 81 1.15 14.12 -8.41
C VAL A 81 0.67 12.91 -7.62
N GLN A 82 -0.64 12.76 -7.47
CA GLN A 82 -1.22 11.80 -6.52
C GLN A 82 -1.56 10.46 -7.17
N ALA A 83 -2.00 10.46 -8.44
CA ALA A 83 -2.40 9.25 -9.17
C ALA A 83 -1.16 8.42 -9.54
N ALA A 84 -0.14 9.07 -10.13
CA ALA A 84 1.07 8.40 -10.58
C ALA A 84 1.80 7.67 -9.43
N PHE A 85 1.84 8.29 -8.25
CA PHE A 85 2.40 7.68 -7.04
C PHE A 85 1.72 6.36 -6.66
N ARG A 86 0.39 6.31 -6.82
CA ARG A 86 -0.46 5.16 -6.47
C ARG A 86 -0.69 4.22 -7.66
N ARG A 87 -0.04 4.47 -8.80
CA ARG A 87 -0.27 3.79 -10.08
C ARG A 87 -1.73 3.82 -10.53
N LEU A 88 -2.45 4.88 -10.18
CA LEU A 88 -3.79 5.13 -10.68
C LEU A 88 -3.70 5.87 -12.03
N PRO A 89 -4.47 5.46 -13.06
CA PRO A 89 -4.46 6.09 -14.37
C PRO A 89 -5.04 7.51 -14.36
N TYR A 90 -5.88 7.83 -13.38
CA TYR A 90 -6.49 9.13 -13.12
C TYR A 90 -6.90 9.22 -11.65
N LEU A 91 -7.50 10.34 -11.25
CA LEU A 91 -8.26 10.45 -10.00
C LEU A 91 -9.66 10.95 -10.33
N LEU A 92 -10.67 10.37 -9.68
CA LEU A 92 -12.03 10.85 -9.69
C LEU A 92 -12.20 11.95 -8.65
N PHE A 93 -12.79 13.06 -9.05
CA PHE A 93 -13.20 14.12 -8.15
C PHE A 93 -14.40 13.64 -7.32
N ASN A 94 -14.34 13.82 -6.00
CA ASN A 94 -15.39 13.37 -5.09
C ASN A 94 -16.23 14.51 -4.52
N GLY A 95 -15.95 15.78 -4.88
CA GLY A 95 -16.62 16.95 -4.29
C GLY A 95 -18.03 17.23 -4.83
N THR A 96 -18.30 16.86 -6.08
CA THR A 96 -19.66 16.84 -6.66
C THR A 96 -19.87 15.51 -7.37
N ILE A 97 -20.95 14.80 -7.05
CA ILE A 97 -21.26 13.49 -7.60
C ILE A 97 -22.77 13.39 -7.80
N ALA A 98 -23.21 12.78 -8.90
CA ALA A 98 -24.60 12.34 -9.05
C ALA A 98 -24.69 10.81 -9.13
N SER A 99 -25.75 10.23 -8.54
CA SER A 99 -25.97 8.78 -8.55
C SER A 99 -27.46 8.45 -8.49
N PRO A 100 -27.91 7.36 -9.12
CA PRO A 100 -29.19 6.75 -8.74
C PRO A 100 -29.15 6.24 -7.29
N PRO A 101 -30.29 6.20 -6.58
CA PRO A 101 -30.38 5.62 -5.26
C PRO A 101 -30.14 4.11 -5.29
N GLY A 102 -29.55 3.56 -4.23
CA GLY A 102 -29.33 2.13 -4.04
C GLY A 102 -28.22 1.52 -4.91
N HIS A 103 -27.40 2.33 -5.59
CA HIS A 103 -26.41 1.79 -6.51
C HIS A 103 -25.33 0.94 -5.78
N PRO A 104 -25.12 -0.34 -6.16
CA PRO A 104 -24.28 -1.29 -5.40
C PRO A 104 -22.79 -0.90 -5.33
N PHE A 105 -22.31 -0.08 -6.28
CA PHE A 105 -20.96 0.50 -6.22
C PHE A 105 -20.64 1.16 -4.87
N TRP A 106 -21.59 1.85 -4.26
CA TRP A 106 -21.31 2.56 -3.01
C TRP A 106 -21.02 1.59 -1.87
N LEU A 107 -21.71 0.44 -1.81
CA LEU A 107 -21.40 -0.62 -0.85
C LEU A 107 -20.04 -1.26 -1.14
N HIS A 108 -19.71 -1.46 -2.44
CA HIS A 108 -18.39 -1.89 -2.86
C HIS A 108 -17.31 -0.93 -2.35
N LEU A 109 -17.46 0.38 -2.56
CA LEU A 109 -16.52 1.39 -2.05
C LEU A 109 -16.44 1.37 -0.52
N LEU A 110 -17.59 1.36 0.18
CA LEU A 110 -17.65 1.34 1.65
C LEU A 110 -16.91 0.13 2.25
N SER A 111 -16.83 -1.00 1.53
CA SER A 111 -16.10 -2.19 1.99
C SER A 111 -14.58 -1.98 2.14
N PHE A 112 -14.00 -1.00 1.45
CA PHE A 112 -12.57 -0.67 1.54
C PHE A 112 -12.25 0.16 2.80
N LEU A 113 -13.20 1.00 3.22
CA LEU A 113 -12.95 2.07 4.19
C LEU A 113 -12.49 1.57 5.57
N PRO A 114 -13.00 0.47 6.15
CA PRO A 114 -12.50 -0.03 7.42
C PRO A 114 -11.00 -0.39 7.39
N GLY A 115 -10.53 -0.96 6.28
CA GLY A 115 -9.12 -1.30 6.09
C GLY A 115 -8.22 -0.09 5.84
N LEU A 116 -8.82 1.07 5.54
CA LEU A 116 -8.13 2.33 5.23
C LEU A 116 -8.35 3.40 6.31
N ALA A 117 -9.02 3.05 7.42
CA ALA A 117 -9.38 4.03 8.46
C ALA A 117 -8.17 4.76 9.07
N HIS A 118 -7.02 4.09 9.09
CA HIS A 118 -5.75 4.61 9.60
C HIS A 118 -4.78 5.05 8.49
N ALA A 119 -5.25 5.19 7.24
CA ALA A 119 -4.41 5.71 6.18
C ALA A 119 -3.97 7.15 6.48
N LYS A 120 -2.70 7.45 6.22
CA LYS A 120 -2.07 8.74 6.59
C LYS A 120 -2.75 9.91 5.87
N GLU A 121 -2.98 9.76 4.57
CA GLU A 121 -3.57 10.78 3.73
C GLU A 121 -5.09 10.61 3.62
N ALA A 122 -5.84 11.70 3.71
CA ALA A 122 -7.30 11.66 3.59
C ALA A 122 -7.77 11.10 2.24
N ILE A 123 -7.02 11.39 1.17
CA ILE A 123 -7.30 10.87 -0.18
C ILE A 123 -7.25 9.34 -0.27
N ASP A 124 -6.44 8.70 0.59
CA ASP A 124 -6.36 7.24 0.69
C ASP A 124 -7.43 6.68 1.62
N ALA A 125 -7.70 7.35 2.74
CA ALA A 125 -8.63 6.87 3.76
C ALA A 125 -10.08 6.84 3.25
N THR A 126 -10.54 7.96 2.68
CA THR A 126 -11.95 8.18 2.33
C THR A 126 -12.14 9.05 1.08
N GLY A 127 -11.06 9.62 0.51
CA GLY A 127 -11.16 10.58 -0.58
C GLY A 127 -10.97 10.01 -2.00
N PRO A 128 -10.50 10.84 -2.94
CA PRO A 128 -10.37 10.52 -4.37
C PRO A 128 -9.61 9.22 -4.70
N CYS A 129 -8.57 8.85 -3.95
CA CYS A 129 -7.77 7.67 -4.28
C CYS A 129 -8.50 6.36 -3.98
N VAL A 130 -9.18 6.25 -2.83
CA VAL A 130 -10.00 5.07 -2.55
C VAL A 130 -11.21 4.99 -3.48
N MET A 131 -11.87 6.11 -3.77
CA MET A 131 -12.99 6.15 -4.71
C MET A 131 -12.58 5.69 -6.11
N THR A 132 -11.43 6.15 -6.60
CA THR A 132 -10.89 5.71 -7.89
C THR A 132 -10.49 4.24 -7.88
N SER A 133 -9.86 3.76 -6.80
CA SER A 133 -9.48 2.35 -6.65
C SER A 133 -10.70 1.43 -6.59
N ALA A 134 -11.74 1.84 -5.88
CA ALA A 134 -13.02 1.13 -5.84
C ALA A 134 -13.66 1.09 -7.23
N GLN A 135 -13.66 2.21 -7.97
CA GLN A 135 -14.22 2.26 -9.32
C GLN A 135 -13.44 1.38 -10.31
N LEU A 136 -12.11 1.40 -10.30
CA LEU A 136 -11.28 0.56 -11.19
C LEU A 136 -11.40 -0.93 -10.88
N SER A 137 -11.72 -1.30 -9.64
CA SER A 137 -11.93 -2.69 -9.23
C SER A 137 -13.38 -3.16 -9.34
N TYR A 138 -14.32 -2.25 -9.66
CA TYR A 138 -15.72 -2.60 -9.82
C TYR A 138 -15.96 -3.35 -11.13
N GLY A 139 -16.69 -4.46 -11.10
CA GLY A 139 -16.82 -5.33 -12.29
C GLY A 139 -17.53 -4.69 -13.48
N ASP A 140 -18.49 -3.80 -13.21
CA ASP A 140 -19.27 -3.12 -14.25
C ASP A 140 -18.80 -1.67 -14.46
N GLN A 141 -17.94 -1.47 -15.44
CA GLN A 141 -17.44 -0.14 -15.82
C GLN A 141 -18.49 0.68 -16.58
N SER A 142 -19.55 0.07 -17.12
CA SER A 142 -20.62 0.79 -17.82
C SER A 142 -21.55 1.55 -16.86
N ALA A 143 -21.49 1.22 -15.57
CA ALA A 143 -22.21 1.90 -14.50
C ALA A 143 -21.76 3.37 -14.25
N PHE A 144 -20.69 3.84 -14.90
CA PHE A 144 -20.14 5.19 -14.67
C PHE A 144 -20.19 6.05 -15.92
N ALA A 145 -20.65 7.29 -15.74
CA ALA A 145 -20.45 8.39 -16.68
C ALA A 145 -19.27 9.24 -16.16
N ILE A 146 -18.05 8.96 -16.64
CA ILE A 146 -16.83 9.65 -16.20
C ILE A 146 -16.50 10.80 -17.16
N HIS A 147 -16.64 12.03 -16.68
CA HIS A 147 -16.42 13.25 -17.47
C HIS A 147 -15.05 13.90 -17.22
N PRO A 148 -14.59 14.81 -18.12
CA PRO A 148 -13.46 15.70 -17.83
C PRO A 148 -13.72 16.58 -16.60
N SER A 149 -12.66 17.06 -15.96
CA SER A 149 -12.78 17.85 -14.72
C SER A 149 -13.69 19.07 -14.87
N ALA A 150 -13.80 19.65 -16.07
CA ALA A 150 -14.63 20.81 -16.37
C ALA A 150 -16.11 20.68 -16.00
N LEU A 151 -16.65 19.47 -15.86
CA LEU A 151 -18.05 19.28 -15.46
C LEU A 151 -18.33 19.81 -14.04
N PHE A 152 -17.45 19.51 -13.08
CA PHE A 152 -17.65 19.86 -11.66
C PHE A 152 -16.49 20.62 -10.99
N ALA A 153 -15.30 20.56 -11.58
CA ALA A 153 -14.05 21.15 -11.08
C ALA A 153 -13.22 21.72 -12.25
N PRO A 154 -13.70 22.78 -12.94
CA PRO A 154 -13.01 23.37 -14.10
C PRO A 154 -11.71 24.09 -13.73
N VAL A 155 -11.59 24.56 -12.50
CA VAL A 155 -10.45 25.32 -11.99
C VAL A 155 -9.69 24.46 -10.99
N ASP A 156 -8.36 24.43 -11.07
CA ASP A 156 -7.51 23.72 -10.10
C ASP A 156 -7.19 24.57 -8.85
N SER A 157 -6.52 23.98 -7.86
CA SER A 157 -6.17 24.67 -6.61
C SER A 157 -5.20 25.86 -6.79
N ALA A 158 -4.63 26.05 -7.98
CA ALA A 158 -3.79 27.19 -8.32
C ALA A 158 -4.54 28.24 -9.17
N GLY A 159 -5.84 28.09 -9.37
CA GLY A 159 -6.67 29.01 -10.17
C GLY A 159 -6.54 28.81 -11.68
N ARG A 160 -5.95 27.70 -12.14
CA ARG A 160 -5.80 27.41 -13.58
C ARG A 160 -7.05 26.71 -14.09
N ASN A 161 -7.59 27.19 -15.21
CA ASN A 161 -8.73 26.58 -15.87
C ASN A 161 -8.28 25.49 -16.85
N GLY A 162 -8.92 24.32 -16.80
CA GLY A 162 -8.61 23.15 -17.63
C GLY A 162 -9.11 23.23 -19.07
N GLY A 163 -9.86 24.28 -19.44
CA GLY A 163 -10.22 24.62 -20.83
C GLY A 163 -10.78 23.44 -21.63
N ASN A 164 -12.05 23.09 -21.40
CA ASN A 164 -12.77 22.09 -22.20
C ASN A 164 -14.14 22.62 -22.63
N GLU A 165 -14.67 22.11 -23.75
CA GLU A 165 -16.03 22.39 -24.26
C GLU A 165 -17.15 21.73 -23.42
N THR A 166 -16.80 21.04 -22.33
CA THR A 166 -17.77 20.40 -21.44
C THR A 166 -18.54 21.47 -20.64
N PRO A 167 -19.87 21.40 -20.55
CA PRO A 167 -20.64 22.32 -19.72
C PRO A 167 -20.23 22.18 -18.25
N THR A 168 -20.06 23.31 -17.58
CA THR A 168 -19.74 23.35 -16.14
C THR A 168 -21.03 23.46 -15.35
N LEU A 169 -21.27 22.50 -14.45
CA LEU A 169 -22.42 22.49 -13.55
C LEU A 169 -22.07 23.00 -12.15
N SER A 170 -20.84 22.73 -11.70
CA SER A 170 -20.31 23.27 -10.45
C SER A 170 -18.87 23.73 -10.57
N ILE A 171 -18.46 24.61 -9.66
CA ILE A 171 -17.08 25.04 -9.45
C ILE A 171 -16.69 24.68 -8.01
N HIS A 172 -15.60 23.93 -7.85
CA HIS A 172 -15.02 23.66 -6.54
C HIS A 172 -13.98 24.74 -6.20
N HIS A 173 -14.17 25.44 -5.09
CA HIS A 173 -13.33 26.58 -4.70
C HIS A 173 -12.03 26.17 -3.98
N TRP A 174 -11.84 24.88 -3.70
CA TRP A 174 -10.67 24.34 -2.99
C TRP A 174 -10.40 25.09 -1.68
N ALA A 175 -11.41 25.69 -1.04
CA ALA A 175 -11.23 26.58 0.10
C ALA A 175 -11.00 25.74 1.36
N GLY A 176 -9.86 25.93 2.03
CA GLY A 176 -9.47 25.02 3.12
C GLY A 176 -9.06 23.62 2.63
N THR A 177 -8.70 23.51 1.35
CA THR A 177 -8.11 22.32 0.73
C THR A 177 -7.15 21.59 1.67
N TRP A 178 -7.38 20.29 1.85
CA TRP A 178 -6.45 19.37 2.51
C TRP A 178 -5.06 19.40 1.84
N TRP A 179 -4.99 19.78 0.56
CA TRP A 179 -3.76 19.98 -0.17
C TRP A 179 -3.17 21.36 0.17
N THR A 180 -2.16 21.36 1.04
CA THR A 180 -1.31 22.53 1.28
C THR A 180 -0.05 22.44 0.42
N ARG A 181 0.18 23.41 -0.47
CA ARG A 181 1.47 23.51 -1.19
C ARG A 181 2.60 23.62 -0.16
N ALA A 182 3.54 22.68 -0.20
CA ALA A 182 4.70 22.75 0.68
C ALA A 182 5.45 24.08 0.47
N PRO A 183 5.74 24.86 1.53
CA PRO A 183 6.44 26.11 1.41
C PRO A 183 7.86 25.89 0.85
N ALA A 184 8.36 26.86 0.08
CA ALA A 184 9.71 26.79 -0.45
C ALA A 184 10.74 26.71 0.69
N PRO A 185 11.82 25.93 0.53
CA PRO A 185 12.81 25.78 1.59
C PRO A 185 13.52 27.10 1.90
N GLY A 186 13.48 27.49 3.18
CA GLY A 186 14.17 28.68 3.67
C GLY A 186 15.69 28.56 3.60
N TRP A 187 16.42 29.66 3.82
CA TRP A 187 17.89 29.69 3.76
C TRP A 187 18.54 28.72 4.75
N ARG A 188 17.99 28.59 5.98
CA ARG A 188 18.44 27.62 6.98
C ARG A 188 18.33 26.18 6.48
N ASP A 189 17.23 25.85 5.81
CA ASP A 189 17.01 24.51 5.25
C ASP A 189 17.99 24.20 4.13
N LYS A 190 18.31 25.19 3.28
CA LYS A 190 19.35 25.05 2.24
C LYS A 190 20.73 24.79 2.84
N ILE A 191 21.12 25.51 3.90
CA ILE A 191 22.38 25.28 4.62
C ILE A 191 22.41 23.88 5.24
N ARG A 192 21.38 23.51 6.00
CA ARG A 192 21.26 22.17 6.60
C ARG A 192 21.35 21.09 5.53
N THR A 193 20.72 21.30 4.38
CA THR A 193 20.73 20.34 3.27
C THR A 193 22.15 20.13 2.77
N ARG A 194 22.93 21.21 2.58
CA ARG A 194 24.35 21.09 2.22
C ARG A 194 25.15 20.34 3.28
N VAL A 195 25.00 20.68 4.56
CA VAL A 195 25.72 20.05 5.67
C VAL A 195 25.44 18.55 5.75
N TYR A 196 24.17 18.14 5.83
CA TYR A 196 23.80 16.72 5.95
C TYR A 196 24.13 15.94 4.68
N ARG A 197 24.02 16.54 3.50
CA ARG A 197 24.42 15.90 2.24
C ARG A 197 25.93 15.66 2.19
N SER A 198 26.75 16.63 2.57
CA SER A 198 28.20 16.45 2.64
C SER A 198 28.57 15.38 3.66
N TRP A 199 27.96 15.41 4.84
CA TRP A 199 28.15 14.36 5.85
C TRP A 199 27.77 12.97 5.33
N HIS A 200 26.66 12.86 4.60
CA HIS A 200 26.25 11.63 3.94
C HIS A 200 27.31 11.15 2.95
N HIS A 201 27.83 12.02 2.08
CA HIS A 201 28.88 11.62 1.12
C HIS A 201 30.16 11.13 1.81
N LEU A 202 30.53 11.71 2.95
CA LEU A 202 31.70 11.30 3.73
C LEU A 202 31.48 9.97 4.47
N THR A 203 30.25 9.67 4.91
CA THR A 203 29.96 8.54 5.82
C THR A 203 29.20 7.37 5.19
N ARG A 204 28.71 7.51 3.95
CA ARG A 204 27.90 6.48 3.29
C ARG A 204 28.64 5.18 2.96
N GLY A 205 29.97 5.19 2.96
CA GLY A 205 30.79 4.05 2.55
C GLY A 205 30.53 3.61 1.09
N ALA A 206 30.86 2.36 0.77
CA ALA A 206 30.50 1.77 -0.52
C ALA A 206 28.97 1.77 -0.68
N TYR A 207 28.50 2.20 -1.85
CA TYR A 207 27.10 2.24 -2.23
C TYR A 207 26.95 1.88 -3.71
N LEU A 208 25.88 1.16 -4.04
CA LEU A 208 25.47 0.92 -5.42
C LEU A 208 24.65 2.13 -5.87
N SER A 209 25.05 2.77 -6.97
CA SER A 209 24.27 3.87 -7.54
C SER A 209 22.99 3.33 -8.16
N GLU A 210 21.95 4.15 -8.27
CA GLU A 210 20.70 3.74 -8.94
C GLU A 210 20.94 3.37 -10.40
N ALA A 211 21.82 4.10 -11.09
CA ALA A 211 22.22 3.79 -12.46
C ALA A 211 22.88 2.40 -12.56
N ALA A 212 23.89 2.13 -11.72
CA ALA A 212 24.56 0.83 -11.70
C ALA A 212 23.63 -0.31 -11.27
N ALA A 213 22.71 -0.05 -10.33
CA ALA A 213 21.68 -1.02 -9.95
C ALA A 213 20.78 -1.36 -11.14
N ARG A 214 20.34 -0.35 -11.92
CA ARG A 214 19.52 -0.54 -13.11
C ARG A 214 20.26 -1.25 -14.23
N GLU A 215 21.54 -0.95 -14.43
CA GLU A 215 22.40 -1.64 -15.42
C GLU A 215 22.55 -3.13 -15.10
N GLY A 216 22.52 -3.52 -13.82
CA GLY A 216 22.56 -4.91 -13.39
C GLY A 216 21.23 -5.66 -13.48
N VAL A 217 20.12 -5.00 -13.87
CA VAL A 217 18.81 -5.64 -14.03
C VAL A 217 18.64 -6.07 -15.47
N ASP A 218 18.39 -7.36 -15.69
CA ASP A 218 18.06 -7.90 -17.01
C ASP A 218 16.67 -7.42 -17.46
N PRO A 219 16.57 -6.57 -18.51
CA PRO A 219 15.30 -6.08 -19.00
C PRO A 219 14.39 -7.19 -19.53
N ALA A 220 14.96 -8.25 -20.11
CA ALA A 220 14.19 -9.37 -20.64
C ALA A 220 13.53 -10.17 -19.51
N ALA A 221 14.25 -10.39 -18.40
CA ALA A 221 13.69 -11.03 -17.22
C ALA A 221 12.52 -10.21 -16.63
N VAL A 222 12.67 -8.88 -16.55
CA VAL A 222 11.60 -8.00 -16.07
C VAL A 222 10.36 -8.05 -16.98
N ALA A 223 10.57 -8.03 -18.30
CA ALA A 223 9.51 -7.97 -19.31
C ALA A 223 8.89 -9.34 -19.65
N ALA A 224 9.47 -10.45 -19.21
CA ALA A 224 8.93 -11.78 -19.49
C ALA A 224 7.46 -11.93 -18.99
N PRO A 225 6.69 -12.86 -19.57
CA PRO A 225 5.36 -13.17 -19.06
C PRO A 225 5.44 -13.80 -17.65
N ALA A 226 4.32 -13.80 -16.93
CA ALA A 226 4.19 -14.62 -15.73
C ALA A 226 4.43 -16.10 -16.09
N PRO A 227 5.07 -16.88 -15.19
CA PRO A 227 5.27 -18.30 -15.43
C PRO A 227 3.91 -19.02 -15.55
N SER A 228 3.84 -20.03 -16.40
CA SER A 228 2.63 -20.85 -16.59
C SER A 228 2.51 -21.99 -15.58
N GLY A 229 3.61 -22.34 -14.90
CA GLY A 229 3.61 -23.35 -13.86
C GLY A 229 3.11 -22.83 -12.51
N GLY A 230 2.94 -23.76 -11.58
CA GLY A 230 2.45 -23.50 -10.22
C GLY A 230 3.38 -24.00 -9.13
N ASN A 231 4.65 -24.23 -9.43
CA ASN A 231 5.61 -24.65 -8.42
C ASN A 231 6.06 -23.45 -7.59
N VAL A 232 5.99 -23.59 -6.27
CA VAL A 232 6.34 -22.53 -5.33
C VAL A 232 7.52 -22.98 -4.48
N ALA A 233 8.53 -22.13 -4.35
CA ALA A 233 9.56 -22.25 -3.33
C ALA A 233 9.30 -21.26 -2.19
N ILE A 234 9.08 -21.77 -0.97
CA ILE A 234 8.94 -20.96 0.23
C ILE A 234 10.33 -20.80 0.86
N LEU A 235 10.87 -19.59 0.82
CA LEU A 235 12.22 -19.24 1.27
C LEU A 235 12.17 -18.64 2.67
N VAL A 236 12.75 -19.35 3.65
CA VAL A 236 12.59 -19.07 5.08
C VAL A 236 13.95 -18.90 5.75
N PRO A 237 14.40 -17.64 5.97
CA PRO A 237 15.56 -17.40 6.82
C PRO A 237 15.15 -17.55 8.29
N LEU A 238 16.00 -18.22 9.10
CA LEU A 238 15.79 -18.31 10.54
C LEU A 238 17.08 -18.12 11.34
N ARG A 239 16.93 -17.52 12.52
CA ARG A 239 17.97 -17.40 13.54
C ARG A 239 17.34 -17.29 14.92
N ASP A 240 17.75 -18.17 15.83
CA ASP A 240 17.22 -18.23 17.19
C ASP A 240 15.67 -18.21 17.21
N ALA A 241 15.06 -19.17 16.50
CA ALA A 241 13.64 -19.25 16.20
C ALA A 241 13.02 -20.62 16.54
N ALA A 242 13.59 -21.37 17.49
CA ALA A 242 13.15 -22.73 17.81
C ALA A 242 11.63 -22.80 18.09
N ASP A 243 11.08 -21.82 18.80
CA ASP A 243 9.65 -21.77 19.17
C ASP A 243 8.73 -21.34 18.02
N HIS A 244 9.27 -20.82 16.92
CA HIS A 244 8.50 -20.42 15.75
C HIS A 244 8.39 -21.52 14.67
N ILE A 245 9.21 -22.56 14.76
CA ILE A 245 9.26 -23.63 13.74
C ILE A 245 7.90 -24.34 13.61
N GLN A 246 7.34 -24.85 14.71
CA GLN A 246 6.09 -25.60 14.64
C GLN A 246 4.91 -24.71 14.22
N PRO A 247 4.66 -23.53 14.83
CA PRO A 247 3.60 -22.64 14.37
C PRO A 247 3.70 -22.27 12.88
N PHE A 248 4.92 -22.06 12.37
CA PHE A 248 5.15 -21.79 10.97
C PHE A 248 4.77 -22.98 10.07
N LEU A 249 5.22 -24.19 10.41
CA LEU A 249 4.90 -25.39 9.65
C LEU A 249 3.38 -25.68 9.67
N ASP A 250 2.70 -25.43 10.79
CA ASP A 250 1.25 -25.55 10.89
C ASP A 250 0.54 -24.57 9.93
N ALA A 251 1.02 -23.32 9.87
CA ALA A 251 0.47 -22.32 8.95
C ALA A 251 0.70 -22.67 7.48
N VAL A 252 1.89 -23.20 7.14
CA VAL A 252 2.20 -23.68 5.78
C VAL A 252 1.35 -24.91 5.42
N SER A 253 1.14 -25.81 6.37
CA SER A 253 0.26 -26.98 6.20
C SER A 253 -1.20 -26.55 5.92
N ALA A 254 -1.65 -25.45 6.52
CA ALA A 254 -2.99 -24.89 6.30
C ALA A 254 -3.16 -24.12 4.98
N LEU A 255 -2.08 -23.90 4.18
CA LEU A 255 -2.21 -23.26 2.87
C LEU A 255 -3.13 -24.05 1.95
N ASP A 256 -4.07 -23.36 1.32
CA ASP A 256 -4.94 -23.87 0.26
C ASP A 256 -4.17 -23.88 -1.07
N TYR A 257 -3.18 -24.77 -1.14
CA TYR A 257 -2.31 -24.94 -2.29
C TYR A 257 -1.75 -26.37 -2.31
N PRO A 258 -1.63 -27.02 -3.48
CA PRO A 258 -1.15 -28.40 -3.56
C PRO A 258 0.25 -28.57 -2.97
N LYS A 259 0.41 -29.48 -2.00
CA LYS A 259 1.66 -29.65 -1.25
C LYS A 259 2.79 -30.22 -2.13
N ASP A 260 2.42 -31.06 -3.09
CA ASP A 260 3.28 -31.59 -4.15
C ASP A 260 3.82 -30.52 -5.12
N ARG A 261 3.34 -29.28 -5.02
CA ARG A 261 3.88 -28.11 -5.74
C ARG A 261 4.72 -27.18 -4.86
N ILE A 262 4.73 -27.40 -3.55
CA ILE A 262 5.44 -26.54 -2.60
C ILE A 262 6.79 -27.18 -2.26
N LYS A 263 7.85 -26.40 -2.44
CA LYS A 263 9.20 -26.68 -1.94
C LYS A 263 9.48 -25.79 -0.74
N LEU A 264 9.94 -26.38 0.36
CA LEU A 264 10.31 -25.65 1.56
C LEU A 264 11.82 -25.48 1.60
N VAL A 265 12.30 -24.24 1.65
CA VAL A 265 13.74 -23.95 1.70
C VAL A 265 14.04 -23.13 2.95
N PHE A 266 14.73 -23.75 3.90
CA PHE A 266 15.13 -23.09 5.13
C PHE A 266 16.62 -22.76 5.10
N CYS A 267 16.99 -21.60 5.64
CA CYS A 267 18.40 -21.28 5.90
C CYS A 267 18.58 -20.77 7.32
N GLU A 268 19.28 -21.58 8.11
CA GLU A 268 19.66 -21.25 9.47
C GLU A 268 21.03 -20.54 9.48
N GLY A 269 21.18 -19.52 10.32
CA GLY A 269 22.46 -18.85 10.50
C GLY A 269 22.69 -18.33 11.91
N ASP A 270 23.80 -18.75 12.52
CA ASP A 270 24.30 -18.29 13.81
C ASP A 270 23.30 -18.45 14.99
N SER A 271 22.44 -19.48 14.99
CA SER A 271 21.53 -19.79 16.11
C SER A 271 22.22 -20.45 17.29
N THR A 272 21.65 -20.27 18.48
CA THR A 272 22.18 -20.75 19.77
C THR A 272 21.12 -21.43 20.64
N ASP A 273 19.85 -21.42 20.21
CA ASP A 273 18.69 -21.93 20.94
C ASP A 273 18.26 -23.35 20.52
N GLY A 274 19.08 -24.05 19.74
CA GLY A 274 18.74 -25.38 19.20
C GLY A 274 17.81 -25.36 17.97
N SER A 275 17.60 -24.20 17.34
CA SER A 275 16.77 -24.05 16.13
C SER A 275 17.08 -25.09 15.04
N TRP A 276 18.36 -25.37 14.80
CA TRP A 276 18.78 -26.28 13.73
C TRP A 276 18.29 -27.72 13.98
N GLN A 277 18.55 -28.26 15.17
CA GLN A 277 18.13 -29.62 15.52
C GLN A 277 16.61 -29.75 15.52
N ARG A 278 15.92 -28.75 16.06
CA ARG A 278 14.45 -28.72 16.08
C ARG A 278 13.86 -28.64 14.68
N LEU A 279 14.47 -27.87 13.78
CA LEU A 279 14.05 -27.78 12.39
C LEU A 279 14.20 -29.13 11.69
N GLN A 280 15.38 -29.77 11.80
CA GLN A 280 15.62 -31.09 11.21
C GLN A 280 14.59 -32.13 11.67
N GLN A 281 14.29 -32.16 12.97
CA GLN A 281 13.28 -33.06 13.54
C GLN A 281 11.88 -32.76 13.03
N ALA A 282 11.50 -31.48 12.95
CA ALA A 282 10.15 -31.07 12.56
C ALA A 282 9.88 -31.28 11.06
N VAL A 283 10.89 -31.18 10.19
CA VAL A 283 10.70 -31.35 8.75
C VAL A 283 10.91 -32.78 8.25
N ALA A 284 11.53 -33.66 9.03
CA ALA A 284 11.75 -35.06 8.63
C ALA A 284 10.45 -35.79 8.22
N PRO A 285 9.29 -35.60 8.89
CA PRO A 285 8.02 -36.19 8.46
C PRO A 285 7.42 -35.56 7.20
N LEU A 286 7.95 -34.43 6.73
CA LEU A 286 7.42 -33.67 5.60
C LEU A 286 8.01 -34.11 4.25
N THR A 287 9.10 -34.89 4.27
CA THR A 287 9.68 -35.50 3.07
C THR A 287 8.64 -36.40 2.40
N GLY A 288 8.37 -36.15 1.11
CA GLY A 288 7.35 -36.85 0.34
C GLY A 288 5.92 -36.32 0.49
N VAL A 289 5.67 -35.44 1.48
CA VAL A 289 4.41 -34.67 1.57
C VAL A 289 4.49 -33.41 0.71
N TYR A 290 5.63 -32.74 0.80
CA TYR A 290 5.96 -31.57 -0.01
C TYR A 290 6.78 -31.98 -1.23
N ARG A 291 6.76 -31.16 -2.29
CA ARG A 291 7.57 -31.36 -3.50
C ARG A 291 9.04 -31.62 -3.15
N ASP A 292 9.58 -30.80 -2.25
CA ASP A 292 10.96 -30.91 -1.77
C ASP A 292 11.14 -30.14 -0.45
N VAL A 293 12.14 -30.52 0.33
CA VAL A 293 12.54 -29.85 1.58
C VAL A 293 14.05 -29.69 1.59
N VAL A 294 14.51 -28.45 1.50
CA VAL A 294 15.93 -28.07 1.45
C VAL A 294 16.31 -27.37 2.75
N LEU A 295 17.33 -27.91 3.42
CA LEU A 295 17.91 -27.35 4.64
C LEU A 295 19.32 -26.81 4.36
N LEU A 296 19.50 -25.50 4.51
CA LEU A 296 20.77 -24.81 4.30
C LEU A 296 21.28 -24.20 5.61
N GLN A 297 22.59 -23.99 5.71
CA GLN A 297 23.20 -23.19 6.78
C GLN A 297 24.11 -22.12 6.22
N ARG A 298 24.00 -20.90 6.74
CA ARG A 298 24.92 -19.80 6.41
C ARG A 298 25.35 -19.04 7.66
N GLN A 299 26.56 -19.34 8.11
CA GLN A 299 27.19 -18.58 9.19
C GLN A 299 27.65 -17.21 8.68
N THR A 300 27.27 -16.15 9.39
CA THR A 300 27.68 -14.77 9.09
C THR A 300 28.75 -14.29 10.07
N GLY A 301 28.86 -14.92 11.24
CA GLY A 301 29.75 -14.51 12.33
C GLY A 301 29.31 -13.22 13.03
N VAL A 302 28.19 -12.62 12.62
CA VAL A 302 27.71 -11.36 13.18
C VAL A 302 26.93 -11.64 14.47
N ARG A 303 27.54 -11.29 15.61
CA ARG A 303 26.92 -11.33 16.94
C ARG A 303 26.44 -9.94 17.34
N LEU A 304 25.13 -9.78 17.48
CA LEU A 304 24.49 -8.54 17.91
C LEU A 304 23.59 -8.83 19.10
N ASP A 305 23.67 -7.97 20.12
CA ASP A 305 22.74 -7.96 21.23
C ASP A 305 21.31 -7.73 20.71
N ARG A 306 20.42 -8.71 20.89
CA ARG A 306 19.03 -8.69 20.42
C ARG A 306 18.28 -7.47 20.92
N THR A 307 18.54 -7.01 22.15
CA THR A 307 17.86 -5.84 22.75
C THR A 307 18.29 -4.52 22.11
N LYS A 308 19.52 -4.47 21.58
CA LYS A 308 20.10 -3.25 20.96
C LYS A 308 20.00 -3.26 19.44
N ARG A 309 19.49 -4.34 18.82
CA ARG A 309 19.49 -4.54 17.37
C ARG A 309 18.77 -3.44 16.58
N ALA A 310 17.84 -2.72 17.21
CA ALA A 310 17.11 -1.61 16.60
C ALA A 310 17.95 -0.33 16.44
N LYS A 311 19.09 -0.19 17.16
CA LYS A 311 19.94 1.01 17.11
C LYS A 311 20.42 1.29 15.69
N ARG A 312 20.29 2.56 15.26
CA ARG A 312 20.60 3.00 13.89
C ARG A 312 22.00 2.58 13.40
N ARG A 313 22.98 2.66 14.31
CA ARG A 313 24.38 2.29 14.03
C ARG A 313 24.61 0.81 13.73
N LEU A 314 23.72 -0.07 14.18
CA LEU A 314 23.83 -1.51 13.99
C LEU A 314 23.07 -2.01 12.75
N GLN A 315 22.17 -1.19 12.18
CA GLN A 315 21.32 -1.61 11.06
C GLN A 315 22.11 -2.01 9.82
N ARG A 316 23.21 -1.32 9.49
CA ARG A 316 24.04 -1.68 8.32
C ARG A 316 24.63 -3.07 8.45
N VAL A 317 25.28 -3.34 9.58
CA VAL A 317 25.88 -4.65 9.86
C VAL A 317 24.80 -5.74 9.91
N ARG A 318 23.67 -5.47 10.58
CA ARG A 318 22.56 -6.42 10.71
C ARG A 318 21.92 -6.75 9.37
N ARG A 319 21.54 -5.74 8.58
CA ARG A 319 20.88 -5.92 7.27
C ARG A 319 21.84 -6.53 6.26
N GLY A 320 23.14 -6.21 6.33
CA GLY A 320 24.17 -6.88 5.53
C GLY A 320 24.32 -8.38 5.84
N ALA A 321 24.26 -8.76 7.12
CA ALA A 321 24.26 -10.18 7.51
C ALA A 321 23.01 -10.90 6.98
N ILE A 322 21.82 -10.31 7.16
CA ILE A 322 20.56 -10.86 6.65
C ILE A 322 20.61 -11.00 5.11
N ALA A 323 21.15 -10.02 4.40
CA ALA A 323 21.28 -10.08 2.94
C ALA A 323 22.16 -11.26 2.49
N LYS A 324 23.25 -11.57 3.19
CA LYS A 324 24.10 -12.74 2.88
C LYS A 324 23.34 -14.06 3.03
N VAL A 325 22.51 -14.18 4.07
CA VAL A 325 21.66 -15.38 4.28
C VAL A 325 20.61 -15.50 3.19
N ARG A 326 19.94 -14.39 2.82
CA ARG A 326 18.94 -14.37 1.75
C ARG A 326 19.57 -14.68 0.38
N ASN A 327 20.74 -14.13 0.07
CA ASN A 327 21.44 -14.49 -1.17
C ASN A 327 21.79 -15.98 -1.19
N HIS A 328 22.24 -16.55 -0.07
CA HIS A 328 22.51 -17.98 0.02
C HIS A 328 21.26 -18.85 -0.22
N LEU A 329 20.10 -18.43 0.30
CA LEU A 329 18.79 -19.04 0.00
C LEU A 329 18.44 -19.00 -1.49
N ILE A 330 18.73 -17.90 -2.18
CA ILE A 330 18.51 -17.79 -3.62
C ILE A 330 19.45 -18.76 -4.35
N ASP A 331 20.76 -18.61 -4.10
CA ASP A 331 21.82 -19.29 -4.84
C ASP A 331 21.77 -20.82 -4.72
N HIS A 332 21.26 -21.35 -3.61
CA HIS A 332 21.28 -22.79 -3.30
C HIS A 332 19.89 -23.38 -3.05
N GLY A 333 18.87 -22.55 -2.95
CA GLY A 333 17.51 -22.95 -2.64
C GLY A 333 16.56 -22.91 -3.82
N LEU A 334 16.80 -22.06 -4.82
CA LEU A 334 15.98 -21.98 -6.02
C LEU A 334 16.56 -22.83 -7.16
N GLY A 335 15.67 -23.41 -7.96
CA GLY A 335 15.99 -24.19 -9.16
C GLY A 335 15.17 -23.74 -10.38
N PRO A 336 15.48 -24.26 -11.57
CA PRO A 336 14.79 -23.89 -12.81
C PRO A 336 13.30 -24.26 -12.83
N ASP A 337 12.89 -25.25 -12.03
CA ASP A 337 11.49 -25.70 -11.93
C ASP A 337 10.68 -24.94 -10.86
N ASP A 338 11.24 -23.88 -10.27
CA ASP A 338 10.57 -23.01 -9.30
C ASP A 338 9.94 -21.81 -10.03
N ASP A 339 8.62 -21.87 -10.27
CA ASP A 339 7.90 -20.81 -10.97
C ASP A 339 7.76 -19.54 -10.10
N TRP A 340 7.51 -19.73 -8.80
CA TRP A 340 7.26 -18.65 -7.85
C TRP A 340 8.12 -18.81 -6.60
N ALA A 341 8.55 -17.67 -6.03
CA ALA A 341 9.25 -17.64 -4.75
C ALA A 341 8.46 -16.83 -3.71
N LEU A 342 8.08 -17.46 -2.60
CA LEU A 342 7.51 -16.78 -1.44
C LEU A 342 8.60 -16.56 -0.39
N TRP A 343 8.97 -15.31 -0.17
CA TRP A 343 9.83 -14.91 0.95
C TRP A 343 9.01 -14.70 2.20
N ILE A 344 9.28 -15.47 3.25
CA ILE A 344 8.57 -15.34 4.52
C ILE A 344 9.52 -15.55 5.69
N ASP A 345 9.49 -14.64 6.65
CA ASP A 345 10.27 -14.78 7.88
C ASP A 345 9.56 -15.80 8.80
N ILE A 346 10.34 -16.62 9.51
CA ILE A 346 9.82 -17.73 10.34
C ILE A 346 8.84 -17.26 11.44
N ASP A 347 8.94 -16.00 11.88
CA ASP A 347 8.05 -15.41 12.88
C ASP A 347 6.72 -14.90 12.29
N VAL A 348 6.53 -15.01 10.97
CA VAL A 348 5.27 -14.74 10.27
C VAL A 348 4.52 -16.05 10.04
N TRP A 349 3.74 -16.48 11.04
CA TRP A 349 2.98 -17.74 11.01
C TRP A 349 1.45 -17.54 11.12
N ARG A 350 0.97 -16.33 10.81
CA ARG A 350 -0.46 -16.01 10.71
C ARG A 350 -0.75 -15.32 9.39
N PHE A 351 -1.33 -16.05 8.44
CA PHE A 351 -1.75 -15.55 7.14
C PHE A 351 -2.94 -16.37 6.63
N PRO A 352 -3.78 -15.82 5.74
CA PRO A 352 -4.91 -16.55 5.16
C PRO A 352 -4.45 -17.78 4.38
N ALA A 353 -5.23 -18.86 4.41
CA ALA A 353 -4.92 -20.11 3.69
C ALA A 353 -4.73 -19.89 2.17
N GLY A 354 -5.54 -19.03 1.56
CA GLY A 354 -5.46 -18.68 0.13
C GLY A 354 -4.46 -17.57 -0.23
N ILE A 355 -3.47 -17.26 0.62
CA ILE A 355 -2.55 -16.14 0.39
C ILE A 355 -1.73 -16.31 -0.90
N LEU A 356 -1.32 -17.54 -1.25
CA LEU A 356 -0.54 -17.79 -2.46
C LEU A 356 -1.31 -17.42 -3.72
N SER A 357 -2.52 -17.95 -3.90
CA SER A 357 -3.39 -17.64 -5.05
C SER A 357 -3.65 -16.14 -5.15
N ARG A 358 -3.98 -15.50 -4.02
CA ARG A 358 -4.22 -14.05 -3.97
C ARG A 358 -3.00 -13.23 -4.42
N LEU A 359 -1.79 -13.62 -4.02
CA LEU A 359 -0.57 -12.92 -4.44
C LEU A 359 -0.27 -13.15 -5.92
N MET A 360 -0.47 -14.36 -6.43
CA MET A 360 -0.23 -14.69 -7.85
C MET A 360 -1.25 -14.00 -8.78
N GLU A 361 -2.52 -13.97 -8.39
CA GLU A 361 -3.62 -13.33 -9.13
C GLU A 361 -3.43 -11.83 -9.31
N SER A 362 -2.57 -11.19 -8.51
CA SER A 362 -2.23 -9.78 -8.68
C SER A 362 -1.52 -9.49 -10.02
N GLY A 363 -0.95 -10.51 -10.68
CA GLY A 363 -0.27 -10.37 -11.97
C GLY A 363 1.01 -9.52 -11.93
N HIS A 364 1.54 -9.18 -10.75
CA HIS A 364 2.76 -8.40 -10.62
C HIS A 364 3.98 -9.29 -10.37
N ARG A 365 5.14 -8.85 -10.84
CA ARG A 365 6.42 -9.56 -10.65
C ARG A 365 6.85 -9.69 -9.19
N ILE A 366 6.56 -8.66 -8.40
CA ILE A 366 6.85 -8.60 -6.97
C ILE A 366 5.60 -8.06 -6.29
N VAL A 367 5.10 -8.84 -5.34
CA VAL A 367 3.94 -8.49 -4.51
C VAL A 367 4.37 -8.60 -3.06
N VAL A 368 4.05 -7.58 -2.27
CA VAL A 368 4.32 -7.58 -0.83
C VAL A 368 2.98 -7.44 -0.10
N PRO A 369 2.54 -8.45 0.65
CA PRO A 369 1.35 -8.31 1.47
C PRO A 369 1.60 -7.30 2.61
N ASN A 370 0.57 -6.57 3.00
CA ASN A 370 0.65 -5.71 4.18
C ASN A 370 0.72 -6.57 5.46
N CYS A 371 1.89 -6.63 6.09
CA CYS A 371 2.07 -7.32 7.37
C CYS A 371 1.64 -6.40 8.52
N VAL A 372 0.87 -6.94 9.46
CA VAL A 372 0.37 -6.23 10.66
C VAL A 372 0.69 -7.04 11.91
N LYS A 373 0.81 -6.39 13.07
CA LYS A 373 1.00 -7.11 14.36
C LYS A 373 -0.30 -7.73 14.88
N ILE A 374 -1.42 -7.07 14.61
CA ILE A 374 -2.77 -7.45 15.03
C ILE A 374 -3.64 -7.32 13.79
N ALA A 375 -4.52 -8.30 13.54
CA ALA A 375 -5.43 -8.24 12.41
C ALA A 375 -6.25 -6.93 12.44
N GLY A 376 -6.27 -6.20 11.32
CA GLY A 376 -6.91 -4.88 11.22
C GLY A 376 -6.14 -3.72 11.87
N GLY A 377 -4.99 -3.97 12.50
CA GLY A 377 -4.14 -2.93 13.06
C GLY A 377 -3.21 -2.28 12.04
N ASP A 378 -2.35 -1.39 12.53
CA ASP A 378 -1.40 -0.66 11.69
C ASP A 378 -0.41 -1.56 10.95
N SER A 379 0.01 -1.08 9.77
CA SER A 379 1.08 -1.70 9.00
C SER A 379 2.35 -1.80 9.86
N PHE A 380 2.82 -3.03 10.02
CA PHE A 380 4.10 -3.33 10.65
C PHE A 380 5.27 -3.11 9.68
N ASP A 381 5.04 -3.37 8.39
CA ASP A 381 6.09 -3.22 7.39
C ASP A 381 6.27 -1.77 6.94
N LEU A 382 7.05 -1.04 7.73
CA LEU A 382 7.51 0.31 7.39
C LEU A 382 8.74 0.31 6.46
N ASN A 383 9.13 -0.84 5.87
CA ASN A 383 10.25 -0.91 4.93
C ASN A 383 9.79 -0.89 3.46
N SER A 384 8.53 -1.22 3.20
CA SER A 384 7.90 -1.11 1.87
C SER A 384 7.32 0.29 1.64
N PHE A 385 8.13 1.32 1.89
CA PHE A 385 7.72 2.72 1.73
C PHE A 385 8.20 3.29 0.40
N ILE A 386 7.49 4.31 -0.05
CA ILE A 386 7.84 5.08 -1.24
C ILE A 386 8.03 6.53 -0.78
N SER A 387 9.11 7.19 -1.20
CA SER A 387 9.32 8.60 -0.87
C SER A 387 8.39 9.48 -1.70
N VAL A 388 7.34 10.01 -1.08
CA VAL A 388 6.40 10.98 -1.70
C VAL A 388 7.04 12.35 -1.95
N ARG A 389 8.16 12.68 -1.31
CA ARG A 389 8.88 13.94 -1.55
C ARG A 389 9.75 13.83 -2.79
N LYS A 390 9.46 14.68 -3.78
CA LYS A 390 10.23 14.79 -5.03
C LYS A 390 11.66 15.28 -4.80
N GLU A 391 11.89 16.12 -3.79
CA GLU A 391 13.21 16.68 -3.47
C GLU A 391 13.79 16.10 -2.18
N LYS A 392 15.03 15.59 -2.27
CA LYS A 392 15.81 15.14 -1.11
C LYS A 392 16.42 16.35 -0.40
N ASP A 393 15.82 16.75 0.71
CA ASP A 393 16.27 17.85 1.57
C ASP A 393 17.10 17.36 2.78
N TYR A 394 17.44 18.27 3.69
CA TYR A 394 18.17 17.93 4.91
C TYR A 394 17.52 16.87 5.79
N ARG A 395 16.19 16.71 5.77
CA ARG A 395 15.47 15.72 6.59
C ARG A 395 15.78 14.33 6.07
N TYR A 396 15.72 14.15 4.74
CA TYR A 396 16.15 12.93 4.07
C TYR A 396 17.60 12.57 4.44
N TYR A 397 18.55 13.49 4.25
CA TYR A 397 19.97 13.19 4.51
C TYR A 397 20.29 12.96 5.99
N ARG A 398 19.59 13.63 6.91
CA ARG A 398 19.70 13.40 8.36
C ARG A 398 19.24 11.98 8.76
N GLU A 399 18.30 11.43 8.01
CA GLU A 399 17.73 10.10 8.26
C GLU A 399 18.55 8.98 7.60
N ILE A 400 19.43 9.32 6.65
CA ILE A 400 20.42 8.37 6.12
C ILE A 400 21.54 8.15 7.14
N TYR A 401 21.78 6.89 7.52
CA TYR A 401 22.89 6.51 8.39
C TYR A 401 23.64 5.33 7.79
N GLY A 402 24.95 5.52 7.51
CA GLY A 402 25.78 4.49 6.90
C GLY A 402 25.19 3.99 5.58
N GLY A 403 24.68 4.89 4.74
CA GLY A 403 24.09 4.55 3.44
C GLY A 403 22.66 3.97 3.48
N ILE A 404 22.09 3.73 4.66
CA ILE A 404 20.72 3.19 4.82
C ILE A 404 19.78 4.31 5.26
N HIS A 405 18.64 4.45 4.59
CA HIS A 405 17.57 5.36 5.02
C HIS A 405 16.85 4.79 6.24
N GLN A 406 16.84 5.56 7.33
CA GLN A 406 16.31 5.15 8.62
C GLN A 406 15.47 6.30 9.21
N PRO A 407 14.27 6.56 8.66
CA PRO A 407 13.37 7.57 9.19
C PRO A 407 12.87 7.15 10.58
N PRO A 408 12.38 8.11 11.40
CA PRO A 408 11.65 7.77 12.63
C PRO A 408 10.46 6.85 12.32
N ALA A 409 10.13 5.98 13.27
CA ALA A 409 8.97 5.10 13.18
C ALA A 409 7.65 5.91 13.17
#